data_AF-A0A2M7FF13-F1
#
_entry.id   AF-A0A2M7FF13-F1
#
_cell.length_a   1.000
_cell.length_b   1.000
_cell.length_c   1.000
_cell.angle_alpha   90.00
_cell.angle_beta   90.00
_cell.angle_gamma   90.00
#
_symmetry.space_group_name_H-M   'P 1'
#
loop_
_entity.id
_entity.type
_entity.pdbx_description
1 polymer ?
#
loop_
_entity_poly.entity_id
_entity_poly.type
_entity_poly.pdbx_seq_one_letter_code
_entity_poly.pdbx_strand_id
1 'polypeptide(L)'
;MILIKESIKFRPYGENHLDWRRNMTQWWLEIADKECEVKGSIAVIVGLSLYPHHILQLPEAAPFRENVHFGHLLCAPAERKKRLEERGDAHHWGGHKEWYDEFFTAMQTAGAEEFDTTSTSVEQTAKEVCAWLGKISE
;
A
#
# COMPACT_ATOMS: atom_id res chain seq x y z
N MET A 1 12.19 2.08 10.11
CA MET A 1 11.18 1.16 9.54
C MET A 1 10.63 0.29 10.65
N ILE A 2 9.43 0.59 11.16
CA ILE A 2 8.75 -0.27 12.12
C ILE A 2 7.87 -1.22 11.30
N LEU A 3 8.24 -2.49 11.27
CA LEU A 3 7.32 -3.55 10.87
C LEU A 3 6.34 -3.72 12.03
N ILE A 4 5.19 -3.06 11.95
CA ILE A 4 4.11 -3.29 12.91
C ILE A 4 3.64 -4.73 12.68
N LYS A 5 4.08 -5.61 13.57
CA LYS A 5 3.75 -7.02 13.59
C LYS A 5 2.41 -7.24 14.31
N GLU A 6 1.43 -6.39 14.02
CA GLU A 6 0.05 -6.66 14.40
C GLU A 6 -0.61 -7.44 13.27
N SER A 7 -1.21 -8.56 13.61
CA SER A 7 -1.89 -9.46 12.68
C SER A 7 -2.91 -8.66 11.85
N ILE A 8 -2.71 -8.65 10.53
CA ILE A 8 -3.68 -8.12 9.56
C ILE A 8 -5.06 -8.66 9.97
N LYS A 9 -6.02 -7.77 10.29
CA LYS A 9 -7.39 -8.19 10.60
C LYS A 9 -7.97 -8.80 9.33
N PHE A 10 -8.08 -10.12 9.30
CA PHE A 10 -8.63 -10.85 8.16
C PHE A 10 -10.05 -10.34 7.86
N ARG A 11 -10.41 -10.15 6.58
CA ARG A 11 -11.76 -9.76 6.18
C ARG A 11 -12.78 -10.80 6.68
N PRO A 12 -13.76 -10.44 7.50
CA PRO A 12 -14.88 -11.31 7.82
C PRO A 12 -15.66 -11.67 6.55
N TYR A 13 -16.07 -12.93 6.42
CA TYR A 13 -16.81 -13.40 5.24
C TYR A 13 -18.13 -12.61 5.10
N GLY A 14 -18.35 -11.96 3.95
CA GLY A 14 -19.57 -11.20 3.65
C GLY A 14 -19.49 -9.67 3.79
N GLU A 15 -18.42 -9.10 4.35
CA GLU A 15 -18.28 -7.63 4.41
C GLU A 15 -17.99 -7.02 3.04
N ASN A 16 -18.47 -5.82 2.75
CA ASN A 16 -18.06 -5.08 1.56
C ASN A 16 -16.54 -4.85 1.57
N HIS A 17 -15.86 -5.27 0.51
CA HIS A 17 -14.39 -5.19 0.42
C HIS A 17 -13.85 -3.75 0.52
N LEU A 18 -14.61 -2.76 0.07
CA LEU A 18 -14.22 -1.35 0.16
C LEU A 18 -14.34 -0.83 1.59
N ASP A 19 -15.43 -1.18 2.28
CA ASP A 19 -15.65 -0.78 3.68
C ASP A 19 -14.61 -1.44 4.59
N TRP A 20 -14.29 -2.72 4.37
CA TRP A 20 -13.21 -3.40 5.07
C TRP A 20 -11.85 -2.72 4.83
N ARG A 21 -11.53 -2.34 3.58
CA ARG A 21 -10.29 -1.60 3.26
C ARG A 21 -10.26 -0.22 3.93
N ARG A 22 -11.39 0.47 3.99
CA ARG A 22 -11.53 1.75 4.70
C ARG A 22 -11.22 1.58 6.18
N ASN A 23 -11.88 0.64 6.85
CA ASN A 23 -11.67 0.36 8.27
C ASN A 23 -10.22 -0.05 8.57
N MET A 24 -9.62 -0.87 7.70
CA MET A 24 -8.20 -1.24 7.81
C MET A 24 -7.28 -0.02 7.66
N THR A 25 -7.55 0.86 6.70
CA THR A 25 -6.76 2.08 6.48
C THR A 25 -6.88 3.03 7.67
N GLN A 26 -8.09 3.25 8.20
CA GLN A 26 -8.32 4.07 9.38
C GLN A 26 -7.54 3.54 10.59
N TRP A 27 -7.66 2.25 10.87
CA TRP A 27 -6.92 1.61 11.95
C TRP A 27 -5.40 1.75 11.79
N TRP A 28 -4.86 1.62 10.58
CA TRP A 28 -3.43 1.86 10.33
C TRP A 28 -3.01 3.30 10.61
N LEU A 29 -3.83 4.28 10.24
CA LEU A 29 -3.58 5.70 10.51
C LEU A 29 -3.64 6.01 12.02
N GLU A 30 -4.57 5.40 12.75
CA GLU A 30 -4.64 5.54 14.22
C GLU A 30 -3.38 4.99 14.91
N ILE A 31 -2.87 3.84 14.45
CA ILE A 31 -1.63 3.27 14.97
C ILE A 31 -0.44 4.17 14.59
N ALA A 32 -0.42 4.69 13.35
CA ALA A 32 0.61 5.62 12.90
C ALA A 32 0.70 6.85 13.82
N ASP A 33 -0.44 7.41 14.19
CA ASP A 33 -0.54 8.63 15.00
C ASP A 33 0.00 8.42 16.40
N LYS A 34 -0.51 7.39 17.07
CA LYS A 34 -0.05 6.99 18.41
C LYS A 34 1.44 6.69 18.44
N GLU A 35 1.94 6.01 17.42
CA GLU A 35 3.35 5.67 17.36
C GLU A 35 4.21 6.92 17.07
N CYS A 36 3.77 7.83 16.19
CA CYS A 36 4.44 9.10 15.92
C CYS A 36 4.56 9.96 17.18
N GLU A 37 3.50 10.04 17.99
CA GLU A 37 3.50 10.75 19.28
C GLU A 37 4.56 10.21 20.25
N VAL A 38 4.74 8.88 20.29
CA VAL A 38 5.62 8.21 21.26
C VAL A 38 7.09 8.19 20.82
N LYS A 39 7.37 8.00 19.52
CA LYS A 39 8.72 7.67 19.02
C LYS A 39 9.35 8.75 18.13
N GLY A 40 8.60 9.76 17.68
CA GLY A 40 9.02 10.61 16.56
C GLY A 40 8.95 9.87 15.21
N SER A 41 9.28 10.57 14.11
CA SER A 41 9.04 10.20 12.69
C SER A 41 8.86 8.71 12.36
N ILE A 42 7.69 8.35 11.80
CA ILE A 42 7.35 6.97 11.43
C ILE A 42 6.90 6.88 9.98
N ALA A 43 7.45 5.90 9.28
CA ALA A 43 6.92 5.43 8.00
C ALA A 43 5.93 4.28 8.26
N VAL A 44 4.67 4.47 7.86
CA VAL A 44 3.63 3.44 7.90
C VAL A 44 3.40 2.89 6.49
N ILE A 45 3.64 1.58 6.32
CA ILE A 45 3.53 0.89 5.03
C ILE A 45 2.14 0.26 4.96
N VAL A 46 1.25 0.83 4.13
CA VAL A 46 -0.10 0.30 3.90
C VAL A 46 -0.05 -0.77 2.81
N GLY A 47 -0.09 -2.04 3.21
CA GLY A 47 -0.28 -3.15 2.27
C GLY A 47 -1.74 -3.29 1.86
N LEU A 48 -2.06 -2.92 0.62
CA LEU A 48 -3.41 -2.92 -0.02
C LEU A 48 -4.25 -1.68 0.30
N SER A 49 -3.83 -0.54 -0.27
CA SER A 49 -4.46 0.75 -0.08
C SER A 49 -5.80 0.92 -0.83
N LEU A 50 -6.62 1.81 -0.27
CA LEU A 50 -7.63 2.56 -1.01
C LEU A 50 -6.96 3.50 -2.03
N TYR A 51 -7.74 4.07 -2.94
CA TYR A 51 -7.26 5.18 -3.78
C TYR A 51 -6.70 6.32 -2.91
N PRO A 52 -5.62 7.02 -3.34
CA PRO A 52 -5.00 8.09 -2.57
C PRO A 52 -5.96 9.16 -2.05
N HIS A 53 -6.88 9.62 -2.91
CA HIS A 53 -7.88 10.63 -2.55
C HIS A 53 -8.82 10.17 -1.43
N HIS A 54 -9.14 8.88 -1.36
CA HIS A 54 -9.96 8.33 -0.27
C HIS A 54 -9.20 8.30 1.05
N ILE A 55 -7.88 8.08 1.03
CA ILE A 55 -7.05 8.08 2.24
C ILE A 55 -7.02 9.48 2.85
N LEU A 56 -6.79 10.51 2.04
CA LEU A 56 -6.71 11.90 2.50
C LEU A 56 -8.05 12.45 3.05
N GLN A 57 -9.17 11.84 2.65
CA GLN A 57 -10.51 12.15 3.16
C GLN A 57 -10.81 11.52 4.53
N LEU A 58 -10.01 10.55 4.99
CA LEU A 58 -10.23 9.91 6.29
C LEU A 58 -9.95 10.91 7.42
N PRO A 59 -10.80 10.96 8.47
CA PRO A 59 -10.55 11.79 9.65
C PRO A 59 -9.18 11.53 10.28
N GLU A 60 -8.78 10.27 10.34
CA GLU A 60 -7.52 9.80 10.94
C GLU A 60 -6.29 10.20 10.10
N ALA A 61 -6.48 10.63 8.84
CA ALA A 61 -5.39 11.16 8.02
C ALA A 61 -5.08 12.63 8.32
N ALA A 62 -5.93 13.33 9.08
CA ALA A 62 -5.81 14.76 9.33
C ALA A 62 -4.43 15.19 9.89
N PRO A 63 -3.80 14.47 10.82
CA PRO A 63 -2.47 14.82 11.33
C PRO A 63 -1.35 14.71 10.29
N PHE A 64 -1.58 13.93 9.22
CA PHE A 64 -0.54 13.56 8.25
C PHE A 64 -0.67 14.26 6.91
N ARG A 65 -1.75 14.99 6.62
CA ARG A 65 -2.12 15.40 5.24
C ARG A 65 -0.99 16.02 4.42
N GLU A 66 -0.12 16.81 5.04
CA GLU A 66 1.02 17.48 4.38
C GLU A 66 2.25 16.57 4.22
N ASN A 67 2.28 15.43 4.90
CA ASN A 67 3.40 14.48 5.00
C ASN A 67 2.99 13.05 4.61
N VAL A 68 1.91 12.87 3.83
CA VAL A 68 1.56 11.55 3.26
C VAL A 68 2.28 11.38 1.92
N HIS A 69 3.07 10.31 1.82
CA HIS A 69 3.73 9.92 0.58
C HIS A 69 3.17 8.58 0.09
N PHE A 70 2.90 8.50 -1.20
CA PHE A 70 2.36 7.29 -1.82
C PHE A 70 3.47 6.56 -2.57
N GLY A 71 3.48 5.23 -2.45
CA GLY A 71 4.32 4.36 -3.26
C GLY A 71 3.48 3.17 -3.73
N HIS A 72 3.73 2.69 -4.95
CA HIS A 72 3.05 1.49 -5.46
C HIS A 72 4.02 0.52 -6.10
N LEU A 73 3.79 -0.77 -5.81
CA LEU A 73 4.50 -1.88 -6.42
C LEU A 73 3.77 -2.25 -7.72
N LEU A 74 4.43 -2.02 -8.85
CA LEU A 74 3.95 -2.43 -10.16
C LEU A 74 4.44 -3.84 -10.49
N CYS A 75 3.63 -4.59 -11.22
CA CYS A 75 4.01 -5.88 -11.76
C CYS A 75 3.20 -6.14 -13.04
N ALA A 76 3.89 -6.44 -14.14
CA ALA A 76 3.24 -6.75 -15.40
C ALA A 76 2.21 -7.89 -15.22
N PRO A 77 1.01 -7.80 -15.81
CA PRO A 77 -0.06 -8.80 -15.65
C PRO A 77 0.40 -10.25 -15.90
N ALA A 78 1.21 -10.48 -16.93
CA ALA A 78 1.73 -11.81 -17.27
C ALA A 78 2.63 -12.38 -16.17
N GLU A 79 3.50 -11.54 -15.60
CA GLU A 79 4.41 -11.93 -14.52
C GLU A 79 3.66 -12.13 -13.21
N ARG A 80 2.67 -11.28 -12.91
CA ARG A 80 1.78 -11.46 -11.75
C ARG A 80 1.04 -12.79 -11.82
N LYS A 81 0.50 -13.15 -12.99
CA LYS A 81 -0.15 -14.44 -13.22
C LYS A 81 0.81 -15.60 -12.93
N LYS A 82 2.01 -15.57 -13.53
CA LYS A 82 3.03 -16.59 -13.35
C LYS A 82 3.40 -16.79 -11.87
N ARG A 83 3.62 -15.70 -11.12
CA ARG A 83 3.93 -15.76 -9.67
C ARG A 83 2.80 -16.35 -8.84
N LEU A 84 1.54 -16.10 -9.20
CA LEU A 84 0.39 -16.70 -8.52
C LEU A 84 0.30 -18.20 -8.82
N GLU A 85 0.56 -18.61 -10.06
CA GLU A 85 0.61 -20.02 -10.45
C GLU A 85 1.71 -20.78 -9.70
N GLU A 86 2.92 -20.21 -9.62
CA GLU A 86 4.06 -20.78 -8.89
C GLU A 86 3.79 -20.93 -7.37
N ARG A 87 2.96 -20.06 -6.79
CA ARG A 87 2.57 -20.11 -5.37
C ARG A 87 1.44 -21.11 -5.08
N GLY A 88 0.85 -21.73 -6.10
CA GLY A 88 -0.32 -22.60 -5.95
C GLY A 88 -1.66 -21.83 -5.87
N ASP A 89 -1.64 -20.52 -6.12
CA ASP A 89 -2.77 -19.59 -5.98
C ASP A 89 -3.31 -19.12 -7.33
N ALA A 90 -3.21 -19.96 -8.37
CA ALA A 90 -3.62 -19.60 -9.74
C ALA A 90 -5.08 -19.10 -9.82
N HIS A 91 -5.96 -19.61 -8.95
CA HIS A 91 -7.37 -19.23 -8.86
C HIS A 91 -7.60 -17.78 -8.42
N HIS A 92 -6.60 -17.13 -7.80
CA HIS A 92 -6.65 -15.70 -7.46
C HIS A 92 -6.36 -14.78 -8.66
N TRP A 93 -5.91 -15.32 -9.80
CA TRP A 93 -5.75 -14.55 -11.02
C TRP A 93 -7.09 -14.36 -11.73
N GLY A 94 -7.73 -13.22 -11.51
CA GLY A 94 -8.99 -12.84 -12.17
C GLY A 94 -8.85 -12.17 -13.55
N GLY A 95 -7.64 -12.12 -14.11
CA GLY A 95 -7.31 -11.33 -15.29
C GLY A 95 -7.07 -9.85 -14.99
N HIS A 96 -6.68 -9.09 -16.03
CA HIS A 96 -6.66 -7.63 -15.98
C HIS A 96 -8.08 -7.10 -15.78
N LYS A 97 -8.23 -6.03 -14.98
CA LYS A 97 -9.50 -5.35 -14.73
C LYS A 97 -9.29 -3.86 -15.02
N GLU A 98 -10.28 -3.21 -15.63
CA GLU A 98 -10.19 -1.79 -16.00
C GLU A 98 -9.90 -0.87 -14.80
N TRP A 99 -10.43 -1.21 -13.62
CA TRP A 99 -10.17 -0.45 -12.40
C TRP A 99 -8.69 -0.49 -11.96
N TYR A 100 -7.88 -1.43 -12.47
CA TYR A 100 -6.42 -1.41 -12.26
C TYR A 100 -5.80 -0.17 -12.91
N ASP A 101 -6.20 0.14 -14.15
CA ASP A 101 -5.68 1.30 -14.88
C ASP A 101 -6.14 2.62 -14.26
N GLU A 102 -7.40 2.64 -13.80
CA GLU A 102 -7.95 3.76 -13.02
C GLU A 102 -7.16 3.98 -11.72
N PHE A 103 -6.87 2.89 -10.99
CA PHE A 103 -6.08 2.94 -9.77
C PHE A 103 -4.65 3.43 -10.04
N PHE A 104 -3.99 2.94 -11.09
CA PHE A 104 -2.66 3.40 -11.47
C PHE A 104 -2.65 4.88 -11.84
N THR A 105 -3.63 5.33 -12.61
CA THR A 105 -3.79 6.75 -12.95
C THR A 105 -3.96 7.61 -11.70
N ALA A 106 -4.75 7.14 -10.72
CA ALA A 106 -4.94 7.84 -9.45
C ALA A 106 -3.65 7.90 -8.60
N MET A 107 -2.85 6.84 -8.59
CA MET A 107 -1.54 6.83 -7.91
C MET A 107 -0.57 7.82 -8.56
N GLN A 108 -0.47 7.82 -9.89
CA GLN A 108 0.36 8.76 -10.64
C GLN A 108 -0.07 10.22 -10.40
N THR A 109 -1.37 10.47 -10.43
CA THR A 109 -1.94 11.82 -10.15
C THR A 109 -1.61 12.29 -8.74
N ALA A 110 -1.53 11.37 -7.77
CA ALA A 110 -1.12 11.66 -6.40
C ALA A 110 0.40 11.78 -6.20
N GLY A 111 1.19 11.69 -7.27
CA GLY A 111 2.66 11.76 -7.20
C GLY A 111 3.29 10.54 -6.53
N ALA A 112 2.67 9.35 -6.66
CA ALA A 112 3.21 8.15 -6.06
C ALA A 112 4.55 7.73 -6.71
N GLU A 113 5.50 7.27 -5.89
CA GLU A 113 6.73 6.65 -6.37
C GLU A 113 6.44 5.25 -6.91
N GLU A 114 6.86 5.00 -8.15
CA GLU A 114 6.65 3.74 -8.84
C GLU A 114 7.81 2.77 -8.59
N PHE A 115 7.50 1.56 -8.11
CA PHE A 115 8.48 0.48 -7.95
C PHE A 115 8.09 -0.70 -8.85
N ASP A 116 8.74 -0.83 -10.01
CA ASP A 116 8.49 -1.94 -10.92
C ASP A 116 9.16 -3.23 -10.40
N THR A 117 8.33 -4.18 -9.99
CA THR A 117 8.75 -5.47 -9.47
C THR A 117 8.74 -6.57 -10.52
N THR A 118 8.48 -6.26 -11.81
CA THR A 118 8.31 -7.25 -12.88
C THR A 118 9.55 -8.14 -13.06
N SER A 119 10.74 -7.55 -13.10
CA SER A 119 12.00 -8.29 -13.25
C SER A 119 12.98 -8.04 -12.10
N THR A 120 12.50 -7.41 -11.04
CA THR A 120 13.29 -6.98 -9.89
C THR A 120 13.14 -7.97 -8.74
N SER A 121 14.25 -8.29 -8.05
CA SER A 121 14.19 -9.14 -6.86
C SER A 121 13.55 -8.39 -5.67
N VAL A 122 13.12 -9.14 -4.66
CA VAL A 122 12.56 -8.57 -3.43
C VAL A 122 13.62 -7.70 -2.73
N GLU A 123 14.87 -8.15 -2.68
CA GLU A 123 15.97 -7.43 -2.04
C GLU A 123 16.28 -6.11 -2.75
N GLN A 124 16.26 -6.11 -4.09
CA GLN A 124 16.50 -4.90 -4.87
C GLN A 124 15.33 -3.90 -4.73
N THR A 125 14.09 -4.38 -4.80
CA THR A 125 12.90 -3.55 -4.56
C THR A 125 12.95 -2.94 -3.15
N ALA A 126 13.33 -3.71 -2.13
CA ALA A 126 13.46 -3.22 -0.77
C ALA A 126 14.53 -2.11 -0.63
N LYS A 127 15.65 -2.23 -1.36
CA LYS A 127 16.68 -1.16 -1.39
C LYS A 127 16.14 0.13 -2.01
N GLU A 128 15.39 0.03 -3.09
CA GLU A 128 14.77 1.19 -3.76
C GLU A 128 13.76 1.88 -2.84
N VAL A 129 12.89 1.11 -2.18
CA VAL A 129 11.95 1.65 -1.20
C VAL A 129 12.70 2.33 -0.05
N CYS A 130 13.74 1.71 0.52
CA CYS A 130 14.54 2.31 1.58
C CYS A 130 15.23 3.62 1.13
N ALA A 131 15.74 3.66 -0.10
CA ALA A 131 16.38 4.86 -0.65
C ALA A 131 15.36 6.00 -0.84
N TRP A 132 14.16 5.69 -1.32
CA TRP A 132 13.06 6.66 -1.43
C TRP A 132 12.63 7.18 -0.05
N LEU A 133 12.46 6.28 0.92
CA LEU A 133 12.13 6.66 2.30
C LEU A 133 13.20 7.57 2.92
N GLY A 134 14.47 7.39 2.58
CA GLY A 134 15.56 8.29 2.99
C GLY A 134 15.36 9.71 2.46
N LYS A 135 15.05 9.87 1.18
CA LYS A 135 14.84 11.18 0.53
C LYS A 135 13.67 11.97 1.10
N ILE A 136 12.58 11.29 1.47
CA ILE A 136 11.39 11.95 2.03
C ILE A 136 11.53 12.26 3.53
N SER A 137 12.56 11.71 4.19
CA SER A 137 12.81 11.96 5.62
C SER A 137 13.81 13.10 5.87
N GLU A 138 14.39 13.67 4.81
CA GLU A 138 15.32 14.82 4.81
C GLU A 138 14.57 16.15 4.70
#